data_AF-A0A663MN75-F1
#
_entry.id   AF-A0A663MN75-F1
#
_cell.length_a   1.000
_cell.length_b   1.000
_cell.length_c   1.000
_cell.angle_alpha   90.00
_cell.angle_beta   90.00
_cell.angle_gamma   90.00
#
_symmetry.space_group_name_H-M   'P 1'
#
loop_
_entity.id
_entity.type
_entity.pdbx_description
1 polymer ?
#
loop_
_entity_poly.entity_id
_entity_poly.type
_entity_poly.pdbx_seq_one_letter_code
_entity_poly.pdbx_strand_id
1 'polypeptide(L)'
;MGSSSSVNPTNYKYSLQKSENVQTLPDETHPAFKAAVLIQQWYRRYVARLEMRRRCTWRIFQSIEYACEQDQIKLHNFFSYLMDHFTPSSSKERDFISRMFLSGESFKEAELEKYCDYESMEVPDSYTGPRLSFPLLPDHATALLEAFKQKQ
;
A
#
# COMPACT_ATOMS: atom_id res chain seq x y z
N MET A 1 -47.61 5.93 -24.71
CA MET A 1 -48.24 7.04 -23.96
C MET A 1 -47.22 7.52 -22.94
N GLY A 2 -46.44 8.55 -23.26
CA GLY A 2 -45.40 9.09 -22.39
C GLY A 2 -45.08 10.50 -22.85
N SER A 3 -45.77 11.47 -22.26
CA SER A 3 -45.74 12.88 -22.66
C SER A 3 -44.41 13.53 -22.26
N SER A 4 -43.56 13.78 -23.24
CA SER A 4 -42.39 14.64 -23.09
C SER A 4 -42.85 16.10 -22.99
N SER A 5 -42.95 16.63 -21.76
CA SER A 5 -43.24 18.05 -21.55
C SER A 5 -41.96 18.85 -21.78
N SER A 6 -41.88 19.46 -22.96
CA SER A 6 -40.85 20.43 -23.34
C SER A 6 -41.00 21.70 -22.48
N VAL A 7 -40.05 21.92 -21.57
CA VAL A 7 -40.00 23.14 -20.75
C VAL A 7 -39.41 24.26 -21.61
N ASN A 8 -40.28 25.18 -22.06
CA ASN A 8 -39.89 26.38 -22.79
C ASN A 8 -39.05 27.30 -21.88
N PRO A 9 -37.89 27.81 -22.32
CA PRO A 9 -37.17 28.84 -21.58
C PRO A 9 -37.89 30.18 -21.76
N THR A 10 -38.37 30.75 -20.65
CA THR A 10 -38.93 32.09 -20.57
C THR A 10 -37.89 33.12 -20.97
N ASN A 11 -38.11 33.75 -22.12
CA ASN A 11 -37.34 34.89 -22.61
C ASN A 11 -37.69 36.12 -21.75
N TYR A 12 -36.87 36.43 -20.76
CA TYR A 12 -36.95 37.71 -20.04
C TYR A 12 -36.41 38.82 -20.94
N LYS A 13 -37.30 39.42 -21.72
CA LYS A 13 -37.02 40.56 -22.59
C LYS A 13 -36.88 41.81 -21.72
N TYR A 14 -35.67 42.08 -21.22
CA TYR A 14 -35.35 43.37 -20.64
C TYR A 14 -35.21 44.40 -21.76
N SER A 15 -36.26 45.19 -21.96
CA SER A 15 -36.23 46.41 -22.77
C SER A 15 -35.32 47.43 -22.10
N LEU A 16 -34.11 47.60 -22.65
CA LEU A 16 -33.17 48.64 -22.26
C LEU A 16 -33.62 49.96 -22.91
N GLN A 17 -34.46 50.74 -22.22
CA GLN A 17 -34.66 52.14 -22.58
C GLN A 17 -33.36 52.88 -22.28
N LYS A 18 -32.61 53.22 -23.34
CA LYS A 18 -31.43 54.07 -23.26
C LYS A 18 -31.90 55.50 -22.99
N SER A 19 -32.03 55.88 -21.72
CA SER A 19 -32.04 57.28 -21.33
C SER A 19 -30.60 57.78 -21.33
N GLU A 20 -30.27 58.57 -22.35
CA GLU A 20 -29.06 59.38 -22.34
C GLU A 20 -29.21 60.44 -21.25
N ASN A 21 -28.68 60.15 -20.08
CA ASN A 21 -28.28 61.18 -19.13
C ASN A 21 -26.85 60.88 -18.68
N VAL A 22 -25.92 61.68 -19.22
CA VAL A 22 -24.52 61.72 -18.84
C VAL A 22 -24.46 62.27 -17.41
N GLN A 23 -24.48 61.37 -16.43
CA GLN A 23 -24.17 61.67 -15.04
C GLN A 23 -22.97 60.80 -14.64
N THR A 24 -21.79 61.43 -14.69
CA THR A 24 -20.58 61.17 -13.91
C THR A 24 -20.40 59.77 -13.32
N LEU A 25 -19.34 59.08 -13.77
CA LEU A 25 -18.71 57.94 -13.10
C LEU A 25 -18.77 58.13 -11.58
N PRO A 26 -19.43 57.23 -10.82
CA PRO A 26 -19.51 57.39 -9.38
C PRO A 26 -18.11 57.19 -8.81
N ASP A 27 -17.68 58.26 -8.16
CA ASP A 27 -16.51 58.34 -7.30
C ASP A 27 -16.32 57.08 -6.46
N GLU A 28 -15.05 56.74 -6.32
CA GLU A 28 -14.53 55.56 -5.65
C GLU A 28 -15.25 55.33 -4.30
N THR A 29 -15.97 54.21 -4.22
CA THR A 29 -16.26 53.46 -2.99
C THR A 29 -17.50 53.83 -2.15
N HIS A 30 -18.68 53.55 -2.70
CA HIS A 30 -19.90 53.41 -1.88
C HIS A 30 -19.74 52.22 -0.89
N PRO A 31 -19.84 52.42 0.44
CA PRO A 31 -19.61 51.37 1.44
C PRO A 31 -20.48 50.11 1.23
N ALA A 32 -21.71 50.30 0.72
CA ALA A 32 -22.62 49.21 0.39
C ALA A 32 -22.05 48.28 -0.71
N PHE A 33 -21.38 48.83 -1.71
CA PHE A 33 -20.78 48.04 -2.79
C PHE A 33 -19.58 47.21 -2.28
N LYS A 34 -18.71 47.83 -1.48
CA LYS A 34 -17.59 47.13 -0.80
C LYS A 34 -18.10 45.98 0.07
N ALA A 35 -19.12 46.22 0.89
CA ALA A 35 -19.73 45.20 1.74
C ALA A 35 -20.33 44.05 0.91
N ALA A 36 -21.04 44.37 -0.18
CA ALA A 36 -21.61 43.36 -1.06
C ALA A 36 -20.54 42.45 -1.68
N VAL A 37 -19.42 43.02 -2.15
CA VAL A 37 -18.29 42.24 -2.68
C VAL A 37 -17.69 41.32 -1.61
N LEU A 38 -17.51 41.80 -0.37
CA LEU A 38 -17.01 40.98 0.74
C LEU A 38 -17.94 39.80 1.05
N ILE A 39 -19.25 40.04 1.12
CA ILE A 39 -20.26 39.00 1.36
C ILE A 39 -20.22 37.95 0.24
N GLN A 40 -20.21 38.39 -1.02
CA GLN A 40 -20.13 37.50 -2.17
C GLN A 40 -18.85 36.67 -2.16
N GLN A 41 -17.71 37.28 -1.85
CA GLN A 41 -16.43 36.57 -1.83
C GLN A 41 -16.35 35.57 -0.68
N TRP A 42 -16.86 35.93 0.51
CA TRP A 42 -17.00 35.01 1.63
C TRP A 42 -17.90 33.81 1.26
N TYR A 43 -19.05 34.07 0.65
CA TYR A 43 -19.99 33.04 0.25
C TYR A 43 -19.38 32.07 -0.78
N ARG A 44 -18.72 32.59 -1.82
CA ARG A 44 -18.04 31.76 -2.84
C ARG A 44 -16.97 30.86 -2.21
N ARG A 45 -16.15 31.39 -1.28
CA ARG A 45 -15.16 30.59 -0.53
C ARG A 45 -15.83 29.53 0.35
N TYR A 46 -16.91 29.88 1.03
CA TYR A 46 -17.66 28.96 1.88
C TYR A 46 -18.24 27.78 1.09
N VAL A 47 -18.89 28.06 -0.05
CA VAL A 47 -19.44 27.03 -0.95
C VAL A 47 -18.34 26.13 -1.50
N ALA A 48 -17.21 26.71 -1.95
CA ALA A 48 -16.07 25.92 -2.44
C ALA A 48 -15.55 24.95 -1.37
N ARG A 49 -15.46 25.41 -0.12
CA ARG A 49 -15.00 24.61 1.01
C ARG A 49 -16.00 23.51 1.40
N LEU A 50 -17.31 23.78 1.33
CA LEU A 50 -18.35 22.77 1.53
C LEU A 50 -18.27 21.67 0.47
N GLU A 51 -18.12 22.05 -0.79
CA GLU A 51 -18.04 21.09 -1.88
C GLU A 51 -16.72 20.28 -1.84
N MET A 52 -15.61 20.90 -1.43
CA MET A 52 -14.36 20.17 -1.17
C MET A 52 -14.53 19.14 -0.07
N ARG A 53 -15.21 19.49 1.04
CA ARG A 53 -15.54 18.54 2.12
C ARG A 53 -16.38 17.39 1.61
N ARG A 54 -17.45 17.68 0.85
CA ARG A 54 -18.33 16.65 0.26
C ARG A 54 -17.54 15.65 -0.60
N ARG A 55 -16.66 16.15 -1.48
CA ARG A 55 -15.81 15.31 -2.34
C ARG A 55 -14.76 14.54 -1.56
N CYS A 56 -14.15 15.16 -0.56
CA CYS A 56 -13.13 14.53 0.28
C CYS A 56 -13.71 13.35 1.05
N THR A 57 -14.90 13.51 1.64
CA THR A 57 -15.61 12.43 2.32
C THR A 57 -15.78 11.22 1.40
N TRP A 58 -16.27 11.44 0.18
CA TRP A 58 -16.45 10.34 -0.77
C TRP A 58 -15.12 9.68 -1.17
N ARG A 59 -14.08 10.48 -1.43
CA ARG A 59 -12.75 9.94 -1.73
C ARG A 59 -12.18 9.08 -0.60
N ILE A 60 -12.39 9.49 0.66
CA ILE A 60 -11.91 8.72 1.82
C ILE A 60 -12.59 7.35 1.84
N PHE A 61 -13.92 7.32 1.81
CA PHE A 61 -14.66 6.04 1.84
C PHE A 61 -14.32 5.15 0.66
N GLN A 62 -14.29 5.71 -0.54
CA GLN A 62 -13.89 4.97 -1.74
C GLN A 62 -12.47 4.40 -1.65
N SER A 63 -11.51 5.16 -1.11
CA SER A 63 -10.13 4.68 -0.95
C SER A 63 -10.02 3.53 0.04
N ILE A 64 -10.78 3.59 1.15
CA ILE A 64 -10.80 2.54 2.16
C ILE A 64 -11.46 1.28 1.60
N GLU A 65 -12.61 1.43 0.93
CA GLU A 65 -13.37 0.33 0.34
C GLU A 65 -12.53 -0.42 -0.70
N TYR A 66 -11.91 0.29 -1.64
CA TYR A 66 -11.05 -0.35 -2.64
C TYR A 66 -9.78 -0.97 -2.05
N ALA A 67 -9.15 -0.34 -1.05
CA ALA A 67 -8.00 -0.94 -0.40
C ALA A 67 -8.38 -2.28 0.25
N CYS A 68 -9.52 -2.31 0.95
CA CYS A 68 -10.04 -3.53 1.58
C CYS A 68 -10.37 -4.62 0.55
N GLU A 69 -11.04 -4.27 -0.55
CA GLU A 69 -11.33 -5.22 -1.64
C GLU A 69 -10.05 -5.81 -2.23
N GLN A 70 -9.04 -4.97 -2.48
CA GLN A 70 -7.75 -5.43 -3.00
C GLN A 70 -7.05 -6.38 -2.02
N ASP A 71 -7.09 -6.09 -0.73
CA ASP A 71 -6.48 -6.93 0.29
C ASP A 71 -7.19 -8.28 0.41
N GLN A 72 -8.53 -8.30 0.30
CA GLN A 72 -9.29 -9.56 0.24
C GLN A 72 -8.90 -10.42 -0.97
N ILE A 73 -8.77 -9.82 -2.16
CA ILE A 73 -8.36 -10.55 -3.37
C ILE A 73 -6.95 -11.12 -3.21
N LYS A 74 -6.01 -10.33 -2.70
CA LYS A 74 -4.63 -10.80 -2.46
C LYS A 74 -4.61 -11.96 -1.48
N LEU A 75 -5.37 -11.86 -0.39
CA LEU A 75 -5.44 -12.90 0.63
C LEU A 75 -6.06 -14.19 0.07
N HIS A 76 -7.14 -14.06 -0.71
CA HIS A 76 -7.72 -15.18 -1.44
C HIS A 76 -6.69 -15.87 -2.34
N ASN A 77 -5.99 -15.09 -3.18
CA ASN A 77 -4.96 -15.63 -4.08
C ASN A 77 -3.83 -16.33 -3.32
N PHE A 78 -3.41 -15.77 -2.19
CA PHE A 78 -2.41 -16.39 -1.31
C PHE A 78 -2.89 -17.74 -0.76
N PHE A 79 -4.13 -17.83 -0.26
CA PHE A 79 -4.67 -19.08 0.24
C PHE A 79 -4.93 -20.11 -0.86
N SER A 80 -5.41 -19.69 -2.03
CA SER A 80 -5.51 -20.58 -3.19
C SER A 80 -4.14 -21.14 -3.58
N TYR A 81 -3.11 -20.29 -3.66
CA TYR A 81 -1.74 -20.72 -3.93
C TYR A 81 -1.22 -21.71 -2.87
N LEU A 82 -1.43 -21.42 -1.59
CA LEU A 82 -1.06 -22.35 -0.52
C LEU A 82 -1.79 -23.69 -0.65
N MET A 83 -3.09 -23.66 -0.93
CA MET A 83 -3.88 -24.89 -1.07
C MET A 83 -3.44 -25.70 -2.28
N ASP A 84 -3.11 -25.07 -3.41
CA ASP A 84 -2.67 -25.79 -4.60
C ASP A 84 -1.29 -26.44 -4.43
N HIS A 85 -0.39 -25.82 -3.65
CA HIS A 85 1.00 -26.26 -3.52
C HIS A 85 1.35 -26.98 -2.22
N PHE A 86 0.60 -26.73 -1.15
CA PHE A 86 0.85 -27.30 0.17
C PHE A 86 -0.29 -28.18 0.66
N THR A 87 -1.31 -28.46 -0.16
CA THR A 87 -2.23 -29.55 0.14
C THR A 87 -1.54 -30.86 -0.24
N PRO A 88 -1.11 -31.66 0.76
CA PRO A 88 -0.37 -32.87 0.49
C PRO A 88 -1.28 -33.88 -0.20
N SER A 89 -0.94 -34.21 -1.45
CA SER A 89 -1.65 -35.18 -2.27
C SER A 89 -1.45 -36.62 -1.78
N SER A 90 -0.38 -36.84 -1.00
CA SER A 90 0.03 -38.15 -0.47
C SER A 90 0.36 -38.11 1.03
N SER A 91 0.32 -39.26 1.69
CA SER A 91 0.69 -39.36 3.12
C SER A 91 2.17 -39.01 3.36
N LYS A 92 3.08 -39.37 2.44
CA LYS A 92 4.50 -39.06 2.56
C LYS A 92 4.79 -37.55 2.52
N GLU A 93 4.04 -36.82 1.70
CA GLU A 93 4.12 -35.36 1.57
C GLU A 93 3.61 -34.67 2.85
N ARG A 94 2.52 -35.18 3.45
CA ARG A 94 2.04 -34.76 4.78
C ARG A 94 3.12 -34.89 5.85
N ASP A 95 3.79 -36.03 5.90
CA ASP A 95 4.79 -36.32 6.92
C ASP A 95 6.05 -35.46 6.73
N PHE A 96 6.41 -35.14 5.48
CA PHE A 96 7.49 -34.21 5.16
C PHE A 96 7.17 -32.78 5.61
N ILE A 97 5.98 -32.27 5.25
CA ILE A 97 5.54 -30.92 5.64
C ILE A 97 5.41 -30.81 7.16
N SER A 98 4.82 -31.81 7.82
CA SER A 98 4.68 -31.83 9.28
C SER A 98 6.04 -31.83 9.99
N ARG A 99 7.02 -32.59 9.48
CA ARG A 99 8.39 -32.56 10.02
C ARG A 99 9.05 -31.19 9.85
N MET A 100 8.84 -30.51 8.73
CA MET A 100 9.39 -29.16 8.51
C MET A 100 8.85 -28.15 9.53
N PHE A 101 7.55 -28.17 9.83
CA PHE A 101 6.94 -27.28 10.83
C PHE A 101 7.22 -27.68 12.28
N LEU A 102 7.34 -28.99 12.58
CA LEU A 102 7.64 -29.49 13.94
C LEU A 102 9.14 -29.44 14.27
N SER A 103 10.03 -29.50 13.27
CA SER A 103 11.49 -29.44 13.49
C SER A 103 12.01 -28.07 13.93
N GLY A 104 11.15 -27.04 13.94
CA GLY A 104 11.47 -25.71 14.45
C GLY A 104 11.51 -25.62 15.98
N GLU A 105 10.88 -26.55 16.71
CA GLU A 105 10.86 -26.52 18.18
C GLU A 105 11.01 -27.95 18.74
N SER A 106 12.04 -28.17 19.55
CA SER A 106 12.15 -29.19 20.62
C SER A 106 12.67 -30.61 20.38
N PHE A 107 12.48 -31.29 19.23
CA PHE A 107 12.80 -32.75 19.22
C PHE A 107 14.24 -33.13 18.81
N LYS A 108 15.02 -32.24 18.21
CA LYS A 108 16.37 -32.57 17.72
C LYS A 108 17.52 -31.93 18.47
N GLU A 109 17.29 -30.97 19.35
CA GLU A 109 18.39 -30.21 19.98
C GLU A 109 19.26 -31.12 20.87
N ALA A 110 18.66 -32.00 21.67
CA ALA A 110 19.40 -32.90 22.57
C ALA A 110 20.13 -34.05 21.86
N GLU A 111 19.62 -34.58 20.74
CA GLU A 111 20.36 -35.58 19.95
C GLU A 111 21.40 -34.94 19.03
N LEU A 112 21.11 -33.76 18.48
CA LEU A 112 22.00 -33.04 17.57
C LEU A 112 23.18 -32.41 18.31
N GLU A 113 23.01 -31.95 19.56
CA GLU A 113 24.13 -31.50 20.42
C GLU A 113 25.25 -32.54 20.50
N LYS A 114 24.90 -33.83 20.57
CA LYS A 114 25.86 -34.94 20.61
C LYS A 114 26.67 -35.10 19.30
N TYR A 115 26.11 -34.67 18.16
CA TYR A 115 26.76 -34.72 16.85
C TYR A 115 27.39 -33.38 16.44
N CYS A 116 27.17 -32.31 17.20
CA CYS A 116 27.65 -30.97 16.90
C CYS A 116 28.87 -30.54 17.73
N ASP A 117 29.52 -31.47 18.44
CA ASP A 117 30.78 -31.22 19.13
C ASP A 117 31.93 -31.08 18.12
N TYR A 118 32.03 -29.90 17.54
CA TYR A 118 33.01 -29.55 16.51
C TYR A 118 34.47 -29.70 16.99
N GLU A 119 34.71 -29.62 18.30
CA GLU A 119 36.04 -29.79 18.90
C GLU A 119 36.53 -31.24 18.81
N SER A 120 35.61 -32.20 18.68
CA SER A 120 35.92 -33.64 18.59
C SER A 120 36.12 -34.15 17.15
N MET A 121 35.87 -33.32 16.13
CA MET A 121 36.03 -33.70 14.74
C MET A 121 37.50 -33.61 14.31
N GLU A 122 38.19 -34.76 14.28
CA GLU A 122 39.53 -34.85 13.71
C GLU A 122 39.47 -34.73 12.18
N VAL A 123 40.00 -33.64 11.64
CA VAL A 123 40.11 -33.42 10.20
C VAL A 123 41.49 -33.90 9.71
N PRO A 124 41.58 -34.92 8.83
CA PRO A 124 42.85 -35.47 8.37
C PRO A 124 43.78 -34.43 7.76
N ASP A 125 45.10 -34.60 7.91
CA ASP A 125 46.10 -33.67 7.35
C ASP A 125 46.06 -33.55 5.82
N SER A 126 45.48 -34.54 5.14
CA SER A 126 45.27 -34.52 3.68
C SER A 126 44.17 -33.58 3.20
N TYR A 127 43.38 -33.00 4.12
CA TYR A 127 42.33 -32.05 3.75
C TYR A 127 42.92 -30.66 3.48
N THR A 128 42.84 -30.25 2.22
CA THR A 128 43.36 -28.97 1.69
C THR A 128 42.34 -27.84 1.72
N GLY A 129 41.08 -28.13 2.08
CA GLY A 129 40.02 -27.14 2.14
C GLY A 129 40.05 -26.26 3.39
N PRO A 130 39.14 -25.28 3.49
CA PRO A 130 39.09 -24.35 4.61
C PRO A 130 38.76 -25.08 5.92
N ARG A 131 39.61 -24.90 6.94
CA ARG A 131 39.40 -25.45 8.28
C ARG A 131 38.71 -24.42 9.16
N LEU A 132 37.56 -24.79 9.71
CA LEU A 132 36.80 -23.92 10.61
C LEU A 132 37.38 -24.02 12.02
N SER A 133 37.64 -22.86 12.62
CA SER A 133 37.97 -22.73 14.04
C SER A 133 37.06 -21.67 14.65
N PHE A 134 36.68 -21.89 15.91
CA PHE A 134 35.77 -21.01 16.65
C PHE A 134 36.52 -20.31 17.78
N PRO A 135 36.18 -19.03 18.09
CA PRO A 135 35.13 -18.22 17.45
C PRO A 135 35.49 -17.87 16.00
N LEU A 136 34.49 -17.88 15.10
CA LEU A 136 34.71 -17.59 13.69
C LEU A 136 35.21 -16.17 13.49
N LEU A 137 36.40 -16.03 12.92
CA LEU A 137 36.92 -14.72 12.49
C LEU A 137 36.42 -14.39 11.08
N PRO A 138 36.29 -13.09 10.73
CA PRO A 138 35.92 -12.65 9.39
C PRO A 138 36.76 -13.28 8.28
N ASP A 139 38.06 -13.43 8.51
CA ASP A 139 38.98 -14.04 7.55
C ASP A 139 38.61 -15.50 7.25
N HIS A 140 38.14 -16.26 8.25
CA HIS A 140 37.68 -17.64 8.06
C HIS A 140 36.43 -17.71 7.17
N ALA A 141 35.51 -16.76 7.32
CA ALA A 141 34.32 -16.67 6.48
C ALA A 141 34.68 -16.33 5.02
N THR A 142 35.68 -15.47 4.80
CA THR A 142 36.17 -15.16 3.46
C THR A 142 36.85 -16.36 2.81
N ALA A 143 37.68 -17.11 3.54
CA ALA A 143 38.32 -18.32 3.05
C ALA A 143 37.29 -19.40 2.66
N LEU A 144 36.21 -19.54 3.41
CA LEU A 144 35.11 -20.44 3.09
C LEU A 144 34.43 -20.07 1.76
N LEU A 145 34.13 -18.78 1.56
CA LEU A 145 33.51 -18.29 0.33
C LEU A 145 34.42 -18.50 -0.89
N GLU A 146 35.73 -18.27 -0.73
CA GLU A 146 36.70 -18.51 -1.80
C GLU A 146 36.82 -20.00 -2.16
N ALA A 147 36.87 -20.88 -1.17
CA ALA A 147 36.88 -22.32 -1.40
C ALA A 147 35.62 -22.81 -2.14
N PHE A 148 34.44 -22.33 -1.74
CA PHE A 148 33.18 -22.61 -2.43
C PHE A 148 33.21 -22.16 -3.89
N LYS A 149 33.75 -20.98 -4.16
CA LYS A 149 33.90 -20.44 -5.51
C LYS A 149 34.86 -21.28 -6.37
N GLN A 150 35.90 -21.83 -5.75
CA GLN A 150 36.91 -22.67 -6.40
C GLN A 150 36.52 -24.15 -6.50
N LYS A 151 35.35 -24.56 -5.95
CA LYS A 151 34.87 -25.94 -5.90
C LYS A 151 35.89 -26.91 -5.25
N GLN A 152 36.61 -26.41 -4.25
CA GLN A 152 37.51 -27.22 -3.41
C GLN A 152 36.72 -27.98 -2.33
#